data_AF-A0A1G2Q7Z5-F1
#
_entry.id   AF-A0A1G2Q7Z5-F1
#
_cell.length_a   1.000
_cell.length_b   1.000
_cell.length_c   1.000
_cell.angle_alpha   90.00
_cell.angle_beta   90.00
_cell.angle_gamma   90.00
#
_symmetry.space_group_name_H-M   'P 1'
#
loop_
_entity.id
_entity.type
_entity.pdbx_description
1 polymer ?
#
loop_
_entity_poly.entity_id
_entity_poly.type
_entity_poly.pdbx_seq_one_letter_code
_entity_poly.pdbx_strand_id
1 'polypeptide(L)'
;MEVTIIFSIAALIMSVVIHEVAHGAVAGLLGDPTARLAGRLTLNPLKHLDPIGSVVVPAIMALLPGGLIFGWAKPVPYNPFNLRAGQWGPALVAAAGPASNLLLAIFFGLVLRFGLPAGLISAAASEFVILIVFVNLVLMLFNLIPVPPLDGSKILFACLPYRFRFIEEQFGRYSLILLVVVIFAAGGLILPVTTFLFSLITGFSF
;
A
#
# COMPACT_ATOMS: atom_id res chain seq x y z
N MET A 1 -22.06 -12.37 -3.93
CA MET A 1 -21.40 -12.04 -2.64
C MET A 1 -20.04 -12.72 -2.53
N GLU A 2 -19.96 -14.05 -2.69
CA GLU A 2 -18.67 -14.78 -2.60
C GLU A 2 -17.68 -14.42 -3.72
N VAL A 3 -18.15 -14.33 -4.97
CA VAL A 3 -17.32 -13.99 -6.13
C VAL A 3 -16.67 -12.60 -5.97
N THR A 4 -17.44 -11.61 -5.51
CA THR A 4 -16.96 -10.24 -5.26
C THR A 4 -15.86 -10.23 -4.20
N ILE A 5 -15.99 -11.01 -3.13
CA ILE A 5 -14.97 -11.12 -2.06
C ILE A 5 -13.66 -11.69 -2.62
N ILE A 6 -13.74 -12.75 -3.43
CA ILE A 6 -12.56 -13.37 -4.04
C ILE A 6 -11.82 -12.35 -4.92
N PHE A 7 -12.56 -11.60 -5.75
CA PHE A 7 -11.98 -10.55 -6.58
C PHE A 7 -11.39 -9.39 -5.76
N SER A 8 -12.04 -8.96 -4.68
CA SER A 8 -11.49 -7.97 -3.74
C SER A 8 -10.17 -8.41 -3.13
N ILE A 9 -10.11 -9.65 -2.66
CA ILE A 9 -8.89 -10.21 -2.07
C ILE A 9 -7.79 -10.29 -3.13
N ALA A 10 -8.10 -10.76 -4.34
CA ALA A 10 -7.14 -10.83 -5.43
C ALA A 10 -6.60 -9.43 -5.82
N ALA A 11 -7.49 -8.44 -5.96
CA ALA A 11 -7.12 -7.06 -6.25
C ALA A 11 -6.25 -6.46 -5.14
N LEU A 12 -6.60 -6.70 -3.87
CA LEU A 12 -5.82 -6.26 -2.72
C LEU A 12 -4.42 -6.87 -2.70
N ILE A 13 -4.33 -8.20 -2.83
CA ILE A 13 -3.05 -8.93 -2.84
C ILE A 13 -2.16 -8.41 -3.97
N MET A 14 -2.69 -8.29 -5.19
CA MET A 14 -1.89 -7.80 -6.31
C MET A 14 -1.47 -6.34 -6.14
N SER A 15 -2.33 -5.49 -5.56
CA SER A 15 -1.98 -4.09 -5.27
C SER A 15 -0.85 -4.00 -4.24
N VAL A 16 -0.90 -4.81 -3.18
CA VAL A 16 0.18 -4.88 -2.18
C VAL A 16 1.47 -5.47 -2.78
N VAL A 17 1.38 -6.49 -3.64
CA VAL A 17 2.56 -7.05 -4.31
C VAL A 17 3.24 -6.02 -5.21
N ILE A 18 2.47 -5.27 -6.00
CA ILE A 18 3.02 -4.21 -6.87
C ILE A 18 3.67 -3.10 -6.02
N HIS A 19 3.03 -2.72 -4.91
CA HIS A 19 3.56 -1.77 -3.94
C HIS A 19 4.93 -2.20 -3.38
N GLU A 20 5.01 -3.43 -2.89
CA GLU A 20 6.24 -4.02 -2.34
C GLU A 20 7.35 -4.17 -3.38
N VAL A 21 7.00 -4.60 -4.59
CA VAL A 21 7.94 -4.68 -5.71
C VAL A 21 8.45 -3.30 -6.11
N ALA A 22 7.62 -2.25 -6.03
CA ALA A 22 8.03 -0.88 -6.31
C ALA A 22 9.09 -0.39 -5.30
N HIS A 23 8.94 -0.67 -4.01
CA HIS A 23 9.98 -0.40 -3.00
C HIS A 23 11.30 -1.06 -3.39
N GLY A 24 11.28 -2.37 -3.67
CA GLY A 24 12.48 -3.11 -4.04
C GLY A 24 13.11 -2.63 -5.35
N ALA A 25 12.29 -2.25 -6.32
CA ALA A 25 12.77 -1.73 -7.61
C ALA A 25 13.51 -0.39 -7.41
N VAL A 26 12.92 0.54 -6.65
CA VAL A 26 13.55 1.84 -6.37
C VAL A 26 14.79 1.67 -5.48
N ALA A 27 14.77 0.75 -4.50
CA ALA A 27 15.97 0.42 -3.73
C ALA A 27 17.11 -0.08 -4.65
N GLY A 28 16.79 -0.95 -5.62
CA GLY A 28 17.72 -1.42 -6.64
C GLY A 28 18.28 -0.30 -7.52
N LEU A 29 17.43 0.62 -7.98
CA LEU A 29 17.86 1.80 -8.75
C LEU A 29 18.77 2.73 -7.93
N LEU A 30 18.55 2.80 -6.62
CA LEU A 30 19.38 3.56 -5.68
C LEU A 30 20.66 2.82 -5.24
N GLY A 31 20.88 1.60 -5.74
CA GLY A 31 22.11 0.83 -5.55
C GLY A 31 22.03 -0.34 -4.58
N ASP A 32 20.87 -0.63 -3.97
CA ASP A 32 20.70 -1.76 -3.05
C ASP A 32 20.22 -3.03 -3.78
N PRO A 33 21.06 -4.08 -3.89
CA PRO A 33 20.66 -5.31 -4.58
C PRO A 33 19.86 -6.29 -3.70
N THR A 34 19.62 -5.98 -2.42
CA THR A 34 19.04 -6.91 -1.43
C THR A 34 17.75 -7.57 -1.90
N ALA A 35 16.76 -6.80 -2.35
CA ALA A 35 15.48 -7.32 -2.83
C ALA A 35 15.64 -8.28 -4.02
N ARG A 36 16.57 -7.97 -4.93
CA ARG A 36 16.86 -8.78 -6.12
C ARG A 36 17.55 -10.08 -5.74
N LEU A 37 18.57 -10.01 -4.88
CA LEU A 37 19.31 -11.18 -4.39
C LEU A 37 18.43 -12.11 -3.55
N ALA A 38 17.48 -11.56 -2.80
CA ALA A 38 16.46 -12.33 -2.09
C ALA A 38 15.37 -12.93 -3.00
N GLY A 39 15.41 -12.66 -4.31
CA GLY A 39 14.43 -13.15 -5.29
C GLY A 39 13.02 -12.61 -5.08
N ARG A 40 12.90 -11.42 -4.46
CA ARG A 40 11.64 -10.77 -4.06
C ARG A 40 11.11 -9.77 -5.09
N LEU A 41 11.88 -9.41 -6.11
CA LEU A 41 11.40 -8.62 -7.25
C LEU A 41 10.58 -9.49 -8.21
N THR A 42 9.38 -9.87 -7.80
CA THR A 42 8.47 -10.71 -8.58
C THR A 42 7.02 -10.37 -8.29
N LEU A 43 6.16 -10.50 -9.31
CA LEU A 43 4.70 -10.35 -9.16
C LEU A 43 4.02 -11.63 -8.66
N ASN A 44 4.78 -12.68 -8.32
CA ASN A 44 4.21 -13.89 -7.72
C ASN A 44 3.80 -13.60 -6.25
N PRO A 45 2.49 -13.57 -5.92
CA PRO A 45 2.02 -13.21 -4.59
C PRO A 45 2.52 -14.17 -3.50
N LEU A 46 2.74 -15.44 -3.84
CA LEU A 46 3.21 -16.45 -2.88
C LEU A 46 4.57 -16.10 -2.28
N LYS A 47 5.42 -15.36 -3.00
CA LYS A 47 6.71 -14.90 -2.48
C LYS A 47 6.59 -13.74 -1.50
N HIS A 48 5.41 -13.15 -1.37
CA HIS A 48 5.12 -11.99 -0.53
C HIS A 48 4.17 -12.29 0.63
N LEU A 49 3.67 -13.52 0.73
CA LEU A 49 2.86 -13.95 1.86
C LEU A 49 3.73 -14.24 3.07
N ASP A 50 3.28 -13.77 4.23
CA ASP A 50 3.73 -14.24 5.53
C ASP A 50 2.75 -15.33 5.99
N PRO A 51 3.15 -16.60 6.17
CA PRO A 51 2.22 -17.64 6.61
C PRO A 51 1.50 -17.29 7.92
N ILE A 52 2.16 -16.57 8.82
CA ILE A 52 1.57 -16.16 10.09
C ILE A 52 0.61 -15.00 9.85
N GLY A 53 1.12 -13.92 9.24
CA GLY A 53 0.38 -12.68 9.04
C GLY A 53 -0.74 -12.74 8.00
N SER A 54 -0.58 -13.56 6.97
CA SER A 54 -1.50 -13.63 5.83
C SER A 54 -2.46 -14.83 5.89
N VAL A 55 -2.23 -15.82 6.77
CA VAL A 55 -3.08 -17.02 6.89
C VAL A 55 -3.52 -17.27 8.33
N VAL A 56 -2.56 -17.45 9.25
CA VAL A 56 -2.86 -17.86 10.63
C VAL A 56 -3.64 -16.77 11.38
N VAL A 57 -3.17 -15.53 11.35
CA VAL A 57 -3.82 -14.41 12.05
C VAL A 57 -5.23 -14.14 11.51
N PRO A 58 -5.44 -13.99 10.19
CA PRO A 58 -6.79 -13.88 9.63
C PRO A 58 -7.71 -15.04 10.00
N ALA A 59 -7.22 -16.29 9.97
CA ALA A 59 -8.02 -17.46 10.29
C ALA A 59 -8.47 -17.49 11.75
N ILE A 60 -7.57 -17.18 12.70
CA ILE A 60 -7.92 -17.09 14.12
C ILE A 60 -8.92 -15.95 14.35
N MET A 61 -8.71 -14.80 13.72
CA MET A 61 -9.61 -13.65 13.87
C MET A 61 -10.99 -13.90 13.28
N ALA A 62 -11.10 -14.64 12.18
CA ALA A 62 -12.38 -15.05 11.60
C ALA A 62 -13.21 -15.95 12.54
N LEU A 63 -12.56 -16.65 13.49
CA LEU A 63 -13.23 -17.47 14.50
C LEU A 63 -13.64 -16.67 15.75
N LEU A 64 -13.14 -15.44 15.92
CA LEU A 64 -13.45 -14.58 17.06
C LEU A 64 -14.72 -13.75 16.82
N PRO A 65 -15.58 -13.55 17.83
CA PRO A 65 -16.73 -12.65 17.73
C PRO A 65 -16.24 -11.21 17.56
N GLY A 66 -16.62 -10.54 16.47
CA GLY A 66 -16.27 -9.13 16.22
C GLY A 66 -15.85 -8.79 14.79
N GLY A 67 -15.58 -9.79 13.94
CA GLY A 67 -15.44 -9.61 12.49
C GLY A 67 -14.23 -8.79 12.01
N LEU A 68 -13.34 -8.36 12.90
CA LEU A 68 -12.11 -7.68 12.53
C LEU A 68 -11.10 -8.71 12.00
N ILE A 69 -10.89 -8.74 10.69
CA ILE A 69 -9.86 -9.57 10.05
C ILE A 69 -8.66 -8.69 9.77
N PHE A 70 -7.54 -8.97 10.42
CA PHE A 70 -6.26 -8.30 10.17
C PHE A 70 -5.26 -9.27 9.55
N GLY A 71 -4.46 -8.76 8.62
CA GLY A 71 -3.34 -9.51 8.07
C GLY A 71 -2.32 -8.57 7.43
N TRP A 72 -1.10 -9.06 7.27
CA TRP A 72 -0.01 -8.31 6.65
C TRP A 72 0.73 -9.18 5.63
N ALA A 73 1.35 -8.53 4.66
CA ALA A 73 2.28 -9.15 3.73
C ALA A 73 3.70 -9.13 4.31
N LYS A 74 4.56 -10.03 3.82
CA LYS A 74 5.98 -10.07 4.17
C LYS A 74 6.73 -8.99 3.36
N PRO A 75 7.19 -7.90 3.98
CA PRO A 75 7.75 -6.76 3.25
C PRO A 75 9.01 -7.12 2.47
N VAL A 76 9.27 -6.40 1.38
CA VAL A 76 10.47 -6.57 0.56
C VAL A 76 11.68 -6.01 1.30
N PRO A 77 12.75 -6.81 1.50
CA PRO A 77 13.90 -6.37 2.25
C PRO A 77 14.73 -5.38 1.43
N TYR A 78 15.22 -4.34 2.07
CA TYR A 78 16.25 -3.45 1.53
C TYR A 78 17.25 -3.09 2.63
N ASN A 79 18.48 -2.75 2.23
CA ASN A 79 19.53 -2.27 3.13
C ASN A 79 19.74 -0.76 2.94
N PRO A 80 19.34 0.08 3.91
CA PRO A 80 19.54 1.53 3.85
C PRO A 80 21.00 1.96 3.62
N PHE A 81 21.98 1.18 4.11
CA PHE A 81 23.41 1.49 3.98
C PHE A 81 23.93 1.36 2.54
N ASN A 82 23.22 0.64 1.68
CA ASN A 82 23.59 0.50 0.26
C ASN A 82 23.04 1.64 -0.63
N LEU A 83 22.17 2.50 -0.10
CA LEU A 83 21.47 3.52 -0.88
C LEU A 83 22.36 4.74 -1.14
N ARG A 84 22.43 5.17 -2.40
CA ARG A 84 23.30 6.28 -2.85
C ARG A 84 22.77 7.69 -2.57
N ALA A 85 21.51 7.82 -2.15
CA ALA A 85 20.84 9.12 -1.92
C ALA A 85 20.88 9.60 -0.46
N GLY A 86 21.76 9.04 0.38
CA GLY A 86 21.90 9.44 1.78
C GLY A 86 20.58 9.35 2.55
N GLN A 87 20.22 10.42 3.27
CA GLN A 87 18.97 10.46 4.05
C GLN A 87 17.69 10.41 3.20
N TRP A 88 17.77 10.80 1.92
CA TRP A 88 16.64 10.73 0.99
C TRP A 88 16.44 9.34 0.39
N GLY A 89 17.43 8.45 0.50
CA GLY A 89 17.33 7.08 -0.02
C GLY A 89 16.11 6.33 0.53
N PRO A 90 15.99 6.18 1.86
CA PRO A 90 14.83 5.53 2.47
C PRO A 90 13.50 6.21 2.13
N ALA A 91 13.46 7.54 2.02
CA ALA A 91 12.24 8.27 1.66
C ALA A 91 11.81 8.03 0.21
N LEU A 92 12.75 7.97 -0.73
CA LEU A 92 12.46 7.64 -2.13
C LEU A 92 11.97 6.19 -2.28
N VAL A 93 12.60 5.26 -1.55
CA VAL A 93 12.13 3.87 -1.48
C VAL A 93 10.71 3.84 -0.92
N ALA A 94 10.45 4.47 0.23
CA ALA A 94 9.14 4.51 0.86
C ALA A 94 8.07 5.17 -0.04
N ALA A 95 8.40 6.24 -0.76
CA ALA A 95 7.47 6.88 -1.69
C ALA A 95 7.10 6.00 -2.91
N ALA A 96 7.95 5.03 -3.27
CA ALA A 96 7.75 4.16 -4.44
C ALA A 96 6.47 3.32 -4.34
N GLY A 97 6.17 2.79 -3.14
CA GLY A 97 4.96 2.03 -2.88
C GLY A 97 3.70 2.85 -3.17
N PRO A 98 3.43 3.94 -2.42
CA PRO A 98 2.27 4.81 -2.66
C PRO A 98 2.21 5.37 -4.08
N ALA A 99 3.34 5.71 -4.70
CA ALA A 99 3.38 6.15 -6.08
C ALA A 99 2.90 5.06 -7.05
N SER A 100 3.28 3.79 -6.84
CA SER A 100 2.80 2.69 -7.69
C SER A 100 1.29 2.49 -7.57
N ASN A 101 0.74 2.60 -6.37
CA ASN A 101 -0.71 2.54 -6.14
C ASN A 101 -1.44 3.71 -6.80
N LEU A 102 -0.89 4.93 -6.73
CA LEU A 102 -1.44 6.09 -7.43
C LEU A 102 -1.47 5.84 -8.95
N LEU A 103 -0.38 5.32 -9.53
CA LEU A 103 -0.32 5.02 -10.95
C LEU A 103 -1.35 3.96 -11.36
N LEU A 104 -1.55 2.91 -10.56
CA LEU A 104 -2.60 1.92 -10.79
C LEU A 104 -4.00 2.56 -10.72
N ALA A 105 -4.26 3.38 -9.70
CA ALA A 105 -5.54 4.07 -9.54
C ALA A 105 -5.83 5.01 -10.73
N ILE A 106 -4.82 5.74 -11.21
CA ILE A 106 -4.96 6.60 -12.40
C ILE A 106 -5.24 5.74 -13.63
N PHE A 107 -4.44 4.70 -13.89
CA PHE A 107 -4.59 3.86 -15.07
C PHE A 107 -6.00 3.23 -15.13
N PHE A 108 -6.41 2.53 -14.07
CA PHE A 108 -7.72 1.89 -14.02
C PHE A 108 -8.86 2.90 -13.95
N GLY A 109 -8.65 4.05 -13.32
CA GLY A 109 -9.65 5.11 -13.25
C GLY A 109 -9.91 5.77 -14.61
N LEU A 110 -8.88 5.93 -15.45
CA LEU A 110 -9.04 6.38 -16.84
C LEU A 110 -9.72 5.31 -17.70
N VAL A 111 -9.41 4.02 -17.49
CA VAL A 111 -10.13 2.91 -18.12
C VAL A 111 -11.62 2.96 -17.77
N LEU A 112 -11.97 3.23 -16.51
CA LEU A 112 -13.36 3.38 -16.10
C LEU A 112 -14.01 4.61 -16.75
N ARG A 113 -13.35 5.77 -16.67
CA ARG A 113 -13.84 7.07 -17.16
C ARG A 113 -14.21 7.06 -18.62
N PHE A 114 -13.36 6.46 -19.46
CA PHE A 114 -13.54 6.47 -20.91
C PHE A 114 -14.09 5.15 -21.44
N GLY A 115 -13.76 4.04 -20.80
CA GLY A 115 -14.15 2.71 -21.26
C GLY A 115 -15.63 2.44 -21.07
N LEU A 116 -16.23 2.87 -19.95
CA LEU A 116 -17.65 2.60 -19.68
C LEU A 116 -18.57 3.37 -20.64
N PRO A 117 -18.40 4.70 -20.84
CA PRO A 117 -19.23 5.44 -21.80
C PRO A 117 -19.02 5.01 -23.25
N ALA A 118 -17.82 4.54 -23.59
CA ALA A 118 -17.50 4.04 -24.93
C ALA A 118 -17.96 2.59 -25.19
N GLY A 119 -18.54 1.91 -24.19
CA GLY A 119 -18.94 0.51 -24.29
C GLY A 119 -17.78 -0.48 -24.41
N LEU A 120 -16.55 -0.06 -24.09
CA LEU A 120 -15.34 -0.90 -24.14
C LEU A 120 -15.25 -1.86 -22.95
N ILE A 121 -15.92 -1.53 -21.83
CA ILE A 121 -16.03 -2.40 -20.66
C ILE A 121 -17.50 -2.61 -20.32
N SER A 122 -17.83 -3.83 -19.87
CA SER A 122 -19.18 -4.15 -19.40
C SER A 122 -19.46 -3.57 -18.02
N ALA A 123 -20.74 -3.47 -17.64
CA ALA A 123 -21.13 -3.06 -16.28
C ALA A 123 -20.50 -3.97 -15.21
N ALA A 124 -20.49 -5.29 -15.43
CA ALA A 124 -19.85 -6.24 -14.51
C ALA A 124 -18.33 -6.01 -14.40
N ALA A 125 -17.64 -5.71 -15.50
CA ALA A 125 -16.21 -5.38 -15.46
C ALA A 125 -15.96 -4.05 -14.74
N SER A 126 -16.88 -3.09 -14.85
CA SER A 126 -16.75 -1.77 -14.21
C SER A 126 -16.71 -1.87 -12.68
N GLU A 127 -17.50 -2.77 -12.06
CA GLU A 127 -17.46 -3.01 -10.62
C GLU A 127 -16.08 -3.44 -10.13
N PHE A 128 -15.41 -4.29 -10.89
CA PHE A 128 -14.06 -4.74 -10.58
C PHE A 128 -13.01 -3.64 -10.76
N VAL A 129 -13.15 -2.81 -11.80
CA VAL A 129 -12.25 -1.66 -12.02
C VAL A 129 -12.43 -0.62 -10.91
N ILE A 130 -13.67 -0.33 -10.50
CA ILE A 130 -13.98 0.57 -9.37
C ILE A 130 -13.25 0.10 -8.11
N LEU A 131 -13.34 -1.19 -7.81
CA LEU A 131 -12.69 -1.82 -6.66
C LEU A 131 -11.16 -1.68 -6.70
N ILE A 132 -10.52 -1.92 -7.86
CA ILE A 132 -9.06 -1.75 -8.01
C ILE A 132 -8.66 -0.30 -7.74
N VAL A 133 -9.37 0.67 -8.32
CA VAL A 133 -9.08 2.10 -8.12
C VAL A 133 -9.22 2.45 -6.65
N PHE A 134 -10.33 2.05 -6.02
CA PHE A 134 -10.61 2.35 -4.63
C PHE A 134 -9.55 1.75 -3.68
N VAL A 135 -9.22 0.46 -3.84
CA VAL A 135 -8.20 -0.22 -3.03
C VAL A 135 -6.85 0.47 -3.16
N ASN A 136 -6.45 0.85 -4.38
CA ASN A 136 -5.16 1.49 -4.59
C ASN A 136 -5.11 2.91 -4.00
N LEU A 137 -6.17 3.70 -4.11
CA LEU A 137 -6.24 5.02 -3.46
C LEU A 137 -6.18 4.91 -1.94
N VAL A 138 -6.91 3.95 -1.35
CA VAL A 138 -6.87 3.71 0.10
C VAL A 138 -5.47 3.28 0.54
N LEU A 139 -4.85 2.31 -0.14
CA LEU A 139 -3.49 1.86 0.18
C LEU A 139 -2.45 2.98 0.05
N MET A 140 -2.57 3.83 -0.99
CA MET A 140 -1.72 5.01 -1.15
C MET A 140 -1.87 5.97 0.03
N LEU A 141 -3.10 6.39 0.33
CA LEU A 141 -3.36 7.38 1.38
C LEU A 141 -2.98 6.85 2.76
N PHE A 142 -3.31 5.58 3.05
CA PHE A 142 -2.96 4.93 4.30
C PHE A 142 -1.45 4.88 4.49
N ASN A 143 -0.69 4.45 3.48
CA ASN A 143 0.77 4.39 3.60
C ASN A 143 1.43 5.77 3.63
N LEU A 144 0.79 6.84 3.17
CA LEU A 144 1.31 8.21 3.29
C LEU A 144 1.11 8.83 4.69
N ILE A 145 0.38 8.17 5.60
CA ILE A 145 0.24 8.64 6.97
C ILE A 145 1.63 8.65 7.64
N PRO A 146 2.06 9.77 8.25
CA PRO A 146 3.42 9.93 8.76
C PRO A 146 3.63 9.26 10.13
N VAL A 147 3.32 7.97 10.22
CA VAL A 147 3.36 7.18 11.46
C VAL A 147 4.02 5.83 11.19
N PRO A 148 5.11 5.45 11.89
CA PRO A 148 5.69 4.12 11.74
C PRO A 148 4.69 3.02 12.08
N PRO A 149 4.68 1.89 11.34
CA PRO A 149 5.66 1.49 10.33
C PRO A 149 5.37 1.96 8.89
N LEU A 150 4.40 2.86 8.67
CA LEU A 150 3.95 3.27 7.34
C LEU A 150 5.00 4.09 6.59
N ASP A 151 4.95 4.06 5.25
CA ASP A 151 5.93 4.71 4.37
C ASP A 151 6.07 6.22 4.60
N GLY A 152 4.96 6.90 4.88
CA GLY A 152 4.89 8.33 5.12
C GLY A 152 5.78 8.75 6.28
N SER A 153 6.03 7.85 7.25
CA SER A 153 6.97 8.14 8.33
C SER A 153 8.40 8.30 7.83
N LYS A 154 8.85 7.47 6.88
CA LYS A 154 10.19 7.57 6.29
C LYS A 154 10.35 8.83 5.45
N ILE A 155 9.29 9.25 4.78
CA ILE A 155 9.24 10.54 4.06
C ILE A 155 9.34 11.70 5.06
N LEU A 156 8.55 11.68 6.15
CA LEU A 156 8.59 12.70 7.19
C LEU A 156 9.98 12.82 7.82
N PHE A 157 10.60 11.69 8.21
CA PHE A 157 11.89 11.69 8.89
C PHE A 157 13.05 12.08 7.98
N ALA A 158 12.96 11.89 6.66
CA ALA A 158 13.96 12.41 5.72
C ALA A 158 13.91 13.95 5.60
N CYS A 159 12.74 14.56 5.79
CA CYS A 159 12.58 16.01 5.83
C CYS A 159 13.05 16.62 7.16
N LEU A 160 13.21 15.81 8.22
CA LEU A 160 13.62 16.29 9.53
C LEU A 160 15.16 16.45 9.62
N PRO A 161 15.65 17.56 10.21
CA PRO A 161 17.07 17.73 10.51
C PRO A 161 17.63 16.59 11.38
N TYR A 162 18.91 16.25 11.19
CA TYR A 162 19.59 15.15 11.90
C TYR A 162 19.43 15.17 13.43
N ARG A 163 19.37 16.37 14.04
CA ARG A 163 19.14 16.56 15.48
C ARG A 163 17.85 15.93 16.02
N PHE A 164 16.87 15.63 15.16
CA PHE A 164 15.57 15.06 15.53
C PHE A 164 15.48 13.55 15.27
N ARG A 165 16.58 12.86 14.94
CA ARG A 165 16.56 11.39 14.73
C ARG A 165 16.13 10.59 15.96
N PHE A 166 16.35 11.11 17.17
CA PHE A 166 15.85 10.48 18.39
C PHE A 166 14.30 10.35 18.38
N ILE A 167 13.59 11.23 17.66
CA ILE A 167 12.13 11.15 17.51
C ILE A 167 11.75 9.94 16.65
N GLU A 168 12.51 9.64 15.59
CA GLU A 168 12.29 8.44 14.77
C GLU A 168 12.42 7.16 15.62
N GLU A 169 13.43 7.10 16.49
CA GLU A 169 13.63 5.96 17.39
C GLU A 169 12.48 5.80 18.40
N GLN A 170 11.99 6.89 18.99
CA GLN A 170 10.84 6.86 19.91
C GLN A 170 9.57 6.41 19.19
N PHE A 171 9.27 6.96 18.00
CA PHE A 171 8.11 6.55 17.21
C PHE A 171 8.24 5.08 16.76
N GLY A 172 9.45 4.62 16.43
CA GLY A 172 9.73 3.22 16.12
C GLY A 172 9.37 2.28 17.27
N ARG A 173 9.70 2.65 18.52
CA ARG A 173 9.38 1.86 19.72
C ARG A 173 7.87 1.69 19.92
N TYR A 174 7.07 2.70 19.61
CA TYR A 174 5.61 2.70 19.77
C TYR A 174 4.85 2.38 18.48
N SER A 175 5.55 1.98 17.41
CA SER A 175 5.00 1.79 16.06
C SER A 175 3.74 0.93 16.02
N LEU A 176 3.69 -0.20 16.75
CA LEU A 176 2.52 -1.07 16.78
C LEU A 176 1.30 -0.38 17.41
N ILE A 177 1.49 0.33 18.53
CA ILE A 177 0.41 1.06 19.21
C ILE A 177 -0.08 2.21 18.33
N LEU A 178 0.86 2.95 17.72
CA LEU A 178 0.54 4.04 16.82
C LEU A 178 -0.23 3.53 15.57
N LEU A 179 0.18 2.39 15.01
CA LEU A 179 -0.51 1.76 13.89
C LEU A 179 -1.96 1.40 14.26
N VAL A 180 -2.19 0.82 15.44
CA VAL A 180 -3.54 0.49 15.91
C VAL A 180 -4.38 1.77 16.05
N VAL A 181 -3.85 2.83 16.66
CA VAL A 181 -4.55 4.12 16.78
C VAL A 181 -4.89 4.69 15.39
N VAL A 182 -3.94 4.63 14.45
CA VAL A 182 -4.14 5.07 13.07
C VAL A 182 -5.25 4.29 12.40
N ILE A 183 -5.31 2.96 12.53
CA ILE A 183 -6.37 2.14 11.91
C ILE A 183 -7.77 2.60 12.37
N PHE A 184 -7.95 2.93 13.64
CA PHE A 184 -9.23 3.38 14.17
C PHE A 184 -9.55 4.86 13.86
N ALA A 185 -8.52 5.72 13.79
CA ALA A 185 -8.72 7.16 13.57
C ALA A 185 -8.72 7.55 12.08
N ALA A 186 -7.98 6.84 11.23
CA ALA A 186 -7.71 7.25 9.86
C ALA A 186 -8.92 7.12 8.94
N GLY A 187 -9.92 6.29 9.27
CA GLY A 187 -11.11 6.09 8.44
C GLY A 187 -11.82 7.42 8.12
N GLY A 188 -11.95 8.31 9.10
CA GLY A 188 -12.59 9.61 8.93
C GLY A 188 -11.81 10.60 8.04
N LEU A 189 -10.49 10.42 7.91
CA LEU A 189 -9.63 11.28 7.09
C LEU A 189 -9.40 10.68 5.70
N ILE A 190 -9.24 9.37 5.59
CA ILE A 190 -8.95 8.67 4.33
C ILE A 190 -10.18 8.67 3.43
N LEU A 191 -11.36 8.29 3.94
CA LEU A 191 -12.54 8.07 3.09
C LEU A 191 -12.95 9.31 2.28
N PRO A 192 -13.06 10.53 2.86
CA PRO A 192 -13.43 11.71 2.08
C PRO A 192 -12.41 12.06 1.00
N VAL A 193 -11.12 11.85 1.29
CA VAL A 193 -10.04 12.11 0.32
C VAL A 193 -10.05 11.06 -0.78
N THR A 194 -10.28 9.78 -0.44
CA THR A 194 -10.43 8.70 -1.42
C THR A 194 -11.60 8.96 -2.36
N THR A 195 -12.79 9.32 -1.85
CA THR A 195 -13.96 9.57 -2.70
C THR A 195 -13.78 10.82 -3.57
N PHE A 196 -13.13 11.85 -3.04
CA PHE A 196 -12.75 13.02 -3.83
C PHE A 196 -11.79 12.65 -4.98
N LEU A 197 -10.69 11.96 -4.68
CA LEU A 197 -9.72 11.52 -5.70
C LEU A 197 -10.34 10.55 -6.70
N PHE A 198 -11.17 9.63 -6.23
CA PHE A 198 -11.91 8.70 -7.08
C PHE A 198 -12.77 9.45 -8.08
N SER A 199 -13.58 10.41 -7.63
CA SER A 199 -14.44 11.19 -8.52
C SER A 199 -13.65 12.07 -9.48
N LEU A 200 -12.52 12.64 -9.04
CA LEU A 200 -11.64 13.42 -9.88
C LEU A 200 -11.03 12.59 -11.03
N ILE A 201 -10.53 11.40 -10.70
CA ILE A 201 -9.87 10.51 -11.68
C ILE A 201 -10.91 9.90 -12.63
N THR A 202 -11.96 9.31 -12.07
CA THR A 202 -12.92 8.49 -12.81
C THR A 202 -14.04 9.31 -13.47
N GLY A 203 -14.33 10.51 -12.97
CA GLY A 203 -15.48 11.30 -13.39
C GLY A 203 -16.83 10.81 -12.86
N PHE A 204 -16.85 9.77 -12.01
CA PHE A 204 -18.06 9.22 -11.41
C PHE A 204 -18.12 9.54 -9.91
N SER A 205 -19.32 9.79 -9.39
CA SER A 205 -19.56 9.88 -7.94
C SER A 205 -19.62 8.48 -7.34
N PHE A 206 -18.96 8.30 -6.20
CA PHE A 206 -19.02 7.09 -5.39
C PHE A 206 -20.26 7.09 -4.50
#